data_AF-A0A529ZGN5-F1
#
_entry.id   AF-A0A529ZGN5-F1
#
_cell.length_a   1.000
_cell.length_b   1.000
_cell.length_c   1.000
_cell.angle_alpha   90.00
_cell.angle_beta   90.00
_cell.angle_gamma   90.00
#
_symmetry.space_group_name_H-M   'P 1'
#
loop_
_entity.id
_entity.type
_entity.pdbx_description
1 polymer ?
#
loop_
_entity_poly.entity_id
_entity_poly.type
_entity_poly.pdbx_seq_one_letter_code
_entity_poly.pdbx_strand_id
1 'polypeptide(L)'
;MAPVRELTVGQVAMRSGVAVSALHFYEARGLIRSHRTSGNQRRYGRDVLRRVAIIRVAQEVGISLADIARAFQSLPEERTPTRED
;
A
#
# COMPACT_ATOMS: atom_id res chain seq x y z
N MET A 1 -16.33 -7.81 16.36
CA MET A 1 -15.55 -7.08 15.33
C MET A 1 -16.13 -7.40 13.98
N ALA A 2 -16.64 -6.42 13.23
CA ALA A 2 -17.01 -6.64 11.84
C ALA A 2 -15.75 -7.12 11.08
N PRO A 3 -15.84 -8.10 10.17
CA PRO A 3 -14.67 -8.56 9.43
C PRO A 3 -14.09 -7.35 8.69
N VAL A 4 -12.83 -7.01 8.98
CA VAL A 4 -12.08 -6.05 8.18
C VAL A 4 -12.15 -6.59 6.76
N ARG A 5 -12.84 -5.89 5.85
CA ARG A 5 -12.96 -6.34 4.46
C ARG A 5 -11.60 -6.17 3.79
N GLU A 6 -10.78 -7.19 3.93
CA GLU A 6 -9.47 -7.33 3.30
C GLU A 6 -9.62 -7.53 1.79
N LEU A 7 -8.59 -7.10 1.07
CA LEU A 7 -8.54 -7.18 -0.38
C LEU A 7 -7.54 -8.24 -0.81
N THR A 8 -7.87 -8.99 -1.86
CA THR A 8 -6.87 -9.78 -2.60
C THR A 8 -5.93 -8.87 -3.37
N VAL A 9 -4.75 -9.37 -3.73
CA VAL A 9 -3.83 -8.63 -4.61
C VAL A 9 -4.48 -8.20 -5.93
N GLY A 10 -5.35 -9.05 -6.50
CA GLY A 10 -6.10 -8.74 -7.73
C GLY A 10 -7.12 -7.62 -7.53
N GLN A 11 -7.81 -7.58 -6.39
CA GLN A 11 -8.73 -6.49 -6.06
C GLN A 11 -8.00 -5.17 -5.84
N VAL A 12 -6.83 -5.19 -5.20
CA VAL A 12 -5.99 -3.99 -5.05
C VAL A 12 -5.54 -3.51 -6.43
N ALA A 13 -4.97 -4.41 -7.25
CA ALA A 13 -4.48 -4.09 -8.59
C ALA A 13 -5.57 -3.45 -9.46
N MET A 14 -6.75 -4.06 -9.51
CA MET A 14 -7.91 -3.55 -10.25
C MET A 14 -8.32 -2.15 -9.78
N ARG A 15 -8.36 -1.91 -8.46
CA ARG A 15 -8.87 -0.65 -7.89
C ARG A 15 -7.85 0.49 -7.92
N SER A 16 -6.56 0.19 -7.79
CA SER A 16 -5.50 1.19 -7.84
C SER A 16 -4.92 1.42 -9.25
N GLY A 17 -5.34 0.59 -10.22
CA GLY A 17 -4.85 0.66 -11.60
C GLY A 17 -3.37 0.36 -11.73
N VAL A 18 -2.80 -0.46 -10.83
CA VAL A 18 -1.39 -0.89 -10.91
C VAL A 18 -1.31 -2.40 -11.11
N ALA A 19 -0.25 -2.85 -11.75
CA ALA A 19 0.00 -4.28 -11.92
C ALA A 19 0.25 -4.96 -10.56
N VAL A 20 -0.11 -6.25 -10.47
CA VAL A 20 0.20 -7.10 -9.30
C VAL A 20 1.70 -7.14 -9.01
N SER A 21 2.54 -7.13 -10.03
CA SER A 21 4.00 -7.06 -9.88
C SER A 21 4.45 -5.76 -9.18
N ALA A 22 3.80 -4.63 -9.46
CA ALA A 22 4.07 -3.37 -8.79
C ALA A 22 3.69 -3.44 -7.30
N LEU A 23 2.56 -4.07 -6.96
CA LEU A 23 2.17 -4.29 -5.56
C LEU A 23 3.19 -5.15 -4.82
N HIS A 24 3.64 -6.26 -5.41
CA HIS A 24 4.68 -7.09 -4.81
C HIS A 24 6.00 -6.33 -4.65
N PHE A 25 6.33 -5.48 -5.61
CA PHE A 25 7.52 -4.65 -5.57
C PHE A 25 7.48 -3.58 -4.47
N TYR A 26 6.34 -2.89 -4.33
CA TYR A 26 6.12 -1.96 -3.22
C TYR A 26 6.19 -2.69 -1.86
N GLU A 27 5.60 -3.86 -1.76
CA GLU A 27 5.66 -4.68 -0.54
C GLU A 27 7.09 -5.10 -0.20
N ALA A 28 7.87 -5.56 -1.18
CA ALA A 28 9.27 -5.92 -1.00
C ALA A 28 10.14 -4.74 -0.53
N ARG A 29 9.72 -3.50 -0.79
CA ARG A 29 10.37 -2.26 -0.32
C ARG A 29 9.79 -1.72 0.98
N GLY A 30 8.89 -2.45 1.64
CA GLY A 30 8.22 -2.01 2.87
C GLY A 30 7.24 -0.86 2.66
N LEU A 31 6.91 -0.50 1.41
CA LEU A 31 6.02 0.60 1.09
C LEU A 31 4.55 0.25 1.28
N ILE A 32 4.19 -1.03 1.21
CA ILE A 32 2.87 -1.53 1.59
C ILE A 32 3.06 -2.83 2.39
N ARG A 33 2.03 -3.23 3.14
CA ARG A 33 2.06 -4.45 3.95
C ARG A 33 0.85 -5.33 3.62
N SER A 34 1.07 -6.64 3.56
CA SER A 34 0.01 -7.65 3.57
C SER A 34 0.22 -8.58 4.76
N HIS A 35 -0.80 -9.34 5.10
CA HIS A 35 -0.62 -10.58 5.85
C HIS A 35 -1.02 -11.76 4.95
N ARG A 36 -0.68 -12.97 5.41
CA ARG A 36 -1.00 -14.20 4.66
C ARG A 36 -2.11 -14.96 5.35
N THR A 37 -3.06 -15.46 4.57
CA THR A 37 -4.04 -16.45 5.03
C THR A 37 -3.37 -17.80 5.27
N SER A 38 -4.06 -18.74 5.93
CA SER A 38 -3.64 -20.14 6.05
C SER A 38 -3.36 -20.82 4.69
N GLY A 39 -4.07 -20.39 3.62
CA GLY A 39 -3.82 -20.84 2.24
C GLY A 39 -2.70 -20.09 1.52
N ASN A 40 -1.81 -19.41 2.25
CA ASN A 40 -0.65 -18.66 1.75
C ASN A 40 -0.97 -17.49 0.77
N GLN A 41 -2.23 -17.06 0.67
CA GLN A 41 -2.64 -15.91 -0.13
C GLN A 41 -2.39 -14.60 0.62
N ARG A 42 -1.89 -13.59 -0.10
CA ARG A 42 -1.74 -12.22 0.43
C ARG A 42 -3.08 -11.52 0.57
N ARG A 43 -3.27 -10.83 1.69
CA ARG A 43 -4.44 -10.03 2.02
C ARG A 43 -4.02 -8.65 2.51
N TYR A 44 -4.65 -7.63 1.97
CA TYR A 44 -4.33 -6.24 2.24
C TYR A 44 -5.47 -5.56 2.98
N GLY A 45 -5.14 -4.70 3.93
CA GLY A 45 -6.08 -3.74 4.49
C GLY A 45 -6.56 -2.75 3.43
N ARG A 46 -7.70 -2.09 3.67
CA ARG A 46 -8.26 -1.11 2.72
C ARG A 46 -7.39 0.13 2.55
N ASP A 47 -6.63 0.47 3.58
CA ASP A 47 -5.68 1.58 3.61
C ASP A 47 -4.61 1.47 2.51
N VAL A 48 -4.31 0.25 2.04
CA VAL A 48 -3.39 0.00 0.94
C VAL A 48 -3.74 0.80 -0.32
N LEU A 49 -5.03 1.02 -0.60
CA LEU A 49 -5.47 1.73 -1.81
C LEU A 49 -5.04 3.19 -1.76
N ARG A 50 -5.17 3.83 -0.59
CA ARG A 50 -4.71 5.21 -0.38
C ARG A 50 -3.19 5.28 -0.44
N ARG A 51 -2.50 4.30 0.15
CA ARG A 51 -1.03 4.25 0.15
C ARG A 51 -0.48 4.11 -1.27
N VAL A 52 -1.06 3.23 -2.09
CA VAL A 52 -0.71 3.09 -3.52
C VAL A 52 -1.01 4.37 -4.30
N ALA A 53 -2.13 5.05 -4.03
CA ALA A 53 -2.43 6.32 -4.68
C ALA A 53 -1.37 7.39 -4.37
N ILE A 54 -0.93 7.51 -3.11
CA ILE A 54 0.13 8.45 -2.71
C ILE A 54 1.45 8.10 -3.40
N ILE A 55 1.85 6.82 -3.38
CA ILE A 55 3.08 6.35 -4.05
C ILE A 55 3.05 6.77 -5.53
N ARG A 56 1.92 6.54 -6.21
CA ARG A 56 1.75 6.90 -7.62
C ARG A 56 1.91 8.39 -7.89
N VAL A 57 1.17 9.23 -7.16
CA VAL A 57 1.22 10.69 -7.32
C VAL A 57 2.63 11.20 -7.05
N ALA A 58 3.29 10.69 -6.00
CA ALA A 58 4.66 11.07 -5.67
C ALA A 58 5.65 10.67 -6.79
N GLN A 59 5.50 9.48 -7.37
CA GLN A 59 6.32 9.06 -8.52
C GLN A 59 6.06 9.91 -9.77
N GLU A 60 4.81 10.31 -10.03
CA GLU A 60 4.43 11.17 -11.17
C GLU A 60 5.08 12.56 -11.10
N VAL A 61 5.38 13.07 -9.89
CA VAL A 61 6.12 14.32 -9.68
C VAL A 61 7.63 14.13 -9.49
N GLY A 62 8.16 12.92 -9.72
CA GLY A 62 9.59 12.62 -9.73
C GLY A 62 10.20 12.25 -8.37
N ILE A 63 9.40 11.99 -7.35
CA ILE A 63 9.90 11.58 -6.03
C ILE A 63 10.32 10.10 -6.07
N SER A 64 11.50 9.80 -5.53
CA SER A 64 12.01 8.43 -5.51
C SER A 64 11.25 7.57 -4.50
N LEU A 65 11.20 6.25 -4.75
CA LEU A 65 10.58 5.30 -3.80
C LEU A 65 11.28 5.28 -2.44
N ALA A 66 12.57 5.60 -2.39
CA ALA A 66 13.30 5.72 -1.12
C ALA A 66 12.81 6.93 -0.31
N ASP A 67 12.57 8.06 -0.98
CA ASP A 67 12.04 9.27 -0.33
C ASP A 67 10.61 9.05 0.17
N ILE A 68 9.78 8.38 -0.63
CA ILE A 68 8.42 8.00 -0.23
C ILE A 68 8.45 7.09 1.01
N ALA A 69 9.37 6.12 1.06
CA ALA A 69 9.53 5.25 2.22
C ALA A 69 9.91 6.03 3.47
N ARG A 70 10.86 6.98 3.37
CA ARG A 70 11.27 7.86 4.47
C ARG A 70 10.10 8.71 4.96
N ALA A 71 9.33 9.31 4.05
CA ALA A 71 8.17 10.12 4.39
C ALA A 71 7.08 9.29 5.11
N PHE A 72 6.90 8.03 4.74
CA PHE A 72 5.97 7.16 5.45
C PHE A 72 6.44 6.75 6.85
N GLN A 73 7.75 6.67 7.09
CA GLN A 73 8.30 6.38 8.42
C GLN A 73 8.14 7.56 9.39
N SER A 74 8.11 8.79 8.89
CA SER A 74 7.90 9.99 9.72
C SER A 74 6.44 10.19 10.16
N LEU A 75 5.51 9.35 9.72
CA LEU A 75 4.10 9.46 10.10
C LEU A 75 3.87 8.83 11.48
N PRO A 76 3.03 9.44 12.34
CA PRO A 76 2.62 8.84 13.60
C PRO A 76 2.07 7.43 13.37
N GLU A 77 2.50 6.46 14.20
CA GLU A 77 2.06 5.05 14.14
C GLU A 77 2.38 4.32 12.82
N GLU A 78 3.29 4.85 11.98
CA GLU A 78 3.63 4.29 10.67
C GLU A 78 2.39 4.03 9.78
N ARG A 79 1.33 4.82 9.98
CA ARG A 79 0.03 4.66 9.32
C ARG A 79 0.05 5.25 7.90
N THR A 80 -1.02 5.01 7.15
CA THR A 80 -1.21 5.66 5.84
C THR A 80 -1.68 7.10 6.07
N PRO A 81 -1.12 8.11 5.37
CA PRO A 81 -1.54 9.52 5.52
C PRO A 81 -3.05 9.68 5.40
N THR A 82 -3.59 10.58 6.21
CA THR A 82 -4.97 11.05 6.12
C THR A 82 -5.03 12.46 5.54
N ARG A 83 -6.24 13.03 5.39
CA ARG A 83 -6.37 14.41 4.87
C ARG A 83 -5.80 15.46 5.84
N GLU A 84 -5.68 15.12 7.11
CA GLU A 84 -5.25 16.01 8.19
C GLU A 84 -3.72 16.04 8.35
N ASP A 85 -3.00 15.17 7.65
CA ASP A 85 -1.53 15.15 7.56
C ASP A 85 -1.08 15.88 6.27
#